data_AF-A0A3M2FBB1-F1
#
_entry.id   AF-A0A3M2FBB1-F1
#
_cell.length_a   1.000
_cell.length_b   1.000
_cell.length_c   1.000
_cell.angle_alpha   90.00
_cell.angle_beta   90.00
_cell.angle_gamma   90.00
#
_symmetry.space_group_name_H-M   'P 1'
#
loop_
_entity.id
_entity.type
_entity.pdbx_description
1 polymer ?
#
loop_
_entity_poly.entity_id
_entity_poly.type
_entity_poly.pdbx_seq_one_letter_code
_entity_poly.pdbx_strand_id
1 'polypeptide(L)'
;MNKYLFLFGILSMMLFYSCDQLKNPVDNPEDNQISHTATITSDEVWAKGDKPHYIGSYVIIDGATVTIEAGATVILGENAYISIRNGGGLIADGTDEVITFTGEVKQDGYWNYIEFKESASDAQTMLKNCIIEYGGGYGSQNSEAMVYIANGGTFQNTIFRNSKSAAVELTESATAVFENNTITASYRAMIGDVTSAGYIGTGSYTGNTRDEIILNSGTIFSNTTWKKQDIPYALNSFMLIDGGTVTMEPGVVLALNQDAYISVRNGGGLYAVGTATDSIYFTSLTKQAGFWSYLEVKNSASSSNTRFEYCVFEYGGGYGAPESEAMLYINNGATLKNSILHHTEASGLELGSDAQPDMEANTITDCLWPITAEFENIDYIGTGTYTGNSNDAIRVRSGTLSHSGTMLKQDVPYHIVSWAYVDNAVLTLEAGTVINFGADAYMSVRNSGGLLAQGTDSDSIRFTSAVEQKGYWEYLELKSSANGSLVVFDRCVFEYGGGYGSPASEAMIYLYAAGATLQNSRISNSAAWGLQYDKDVSLTISNIEYSGNTSGDSVGK
;
A
#
# COMPACT_ATOMS: atom_id res chain seq x y z
N MET A 1 -50.75 22.51 -89.83
CA MET A 1 -49.41 22.86 -90.36
C MET A 1 -48.44 21.80 -89.83
N ASN A 2 -48.21 20.74 -90.60
CA ASN A 2 -47.04 20.58 -91.50
C ASN A 2 -45.75 20.40 -90.68
N LYS A 3 -45.02 19.27 -90.71
CA LYS A 3 -44.73 18.31 -91.81
C LYS A 3 -44.28 16.97 -91.19
N TYR A 4 -44.86 15.81 -91.56
CA TYR A 4 -44.38 14.82 -92.58
C TYR A 4 -43.04 14.16 -92.21
N LEU A 5 -42.72 12.86 -92.40
CA LEU A 5 -43.31 11.63 -92.98
C LEU A 5 -42.12 10.64 -93.03
N PHE A 6 -42.19 9.37 -92.61
CA PHE A 6 -42.19 8.13 -93.45
C PHE A 6 -41.50 7.06 -92.57
N LEU A 7 -42.14 6.00 -92.06
CA LEU A 7 -42.48 4.72 -92.70
C LEU A 7 -41.40 4.09 -93.60
N PHE A 8 -40.81 2.97 -93.14
CA PHE A 8 -40.46 1.72 -93.85
C PHE A 8 -40.05 0.74 -92.73
N GLY A 9 -40.62 -0.44 -92.50
CA GLY A 9 -41.07 -1.47 -93.43
C GLY A 9 -39.92 -2.45 -93.67
N ILE A 10 -39.92 -3.61 -93.01
CA ILE A 10 -39.77 -4.96 -93.60
C ILE A 10 -39.49 -6.04 -92.53
N LEU A 11 -40.29 -7.08 -92.69
CA LEU A 11 -40.36 -8.43 -92.15
C LEU A 11 -39.03 -9.22 -92.07
N SER A 12 -39.01 -10.18 -91.13
CA SER A 12 -38.34 -11.50 -91.21
C SER A 12 -36.82 -11.54 -91.03
N MET A 13 -36.35 -12.15 -89.94
CA MET A 13 -35.91 -13.57 -89.92
C MET A 13 -35.46 -13.95 -88.49
N MET A 14 -36.03 -15.02 -87.93
CA MET A 14 -35.44 -15.68 -86.76
C MET A 14 -34.15 -16.37 -87.19
N LEU A 15 -33.04 -16.05 -86.53
CA LEU A 15 -31.85 -16.89 -86.46
C LEU A 15 -31.39 -16.89 -85.00
N PHE A 16 -31.49 -18.07 -84.38
CA PHE A 16 -30.85 -18.37 -83.10
C PHE A 16 -29.33 -18.40 -83.30
N TYR A 17 -28.61 -17.59 -82.53
CA TYR A 17 -27.22 -17.88 -82.15
C TYR A 17 -27.04 -17.51 -80.69
N SER A 18 -26.61 -18.50 -79.90
CA SER A 18 -26.17 -18.34 -78.53
C SER A 18 -24.93 -17.43 -78.50
N CYS A 19 -24.90 -16.54 -77.51
CA CYS A 19 -23.67 -15.90 -77.09
C CYS A 19 -23.68 -15.93 -75.56
N ASP A 20 -22.94 -16.90 -75.02
CA ASP A 20 -22.53 -16.91 -73.62
C ASP A 20 -21.82 -15.59 -73.33
N GLN A 21 -22.52 -14.69 -72.63
CA GLN A 21 -21.88 -13.57 -71.97
C GLN A 21 -21.07 -14.15 -70.81
N LEU A 22 -19.75 -14.21 -71.02
CA LEU A 22 -18.76 -14.36 -69.96
C LEU A 22 -19.09 -13.36 -68.85
N LYS A 23 -19.74 -13.84 -67.78
CA LYS A 23 -19.72 -13.15 -66.49
C LYS A 23 -18.26 -13.18 -66.04
N ASN A 24 -17.63 -12.01 -66.00
CA ASN A 24 -16.52 -11.82 -65.07
C ASN A 24 -17.00 -12.30 -63.69
N PRO A 25 -16.24 -13.16 -62.98
CA PRO A 25 -16.54 -13.42 -61.59
C PRO A 25 -16.39 -12.07 -60.88
N VAL A 26 -17.50 -11.52 -60.43
CA VAL A 26 -17.48 -10.55 -59.35
C VAL A 26 -17.07 -11.39 -58.15
N ASP A 27 -15.84 -11.20 -57.66
CA ASP A 27 -15.40 -11.78 -56.40
C ASP A 27 -16.46 -11.45 -55.35
N ASN A 28 -17.16 -12.47 -54.88
CA ASN A 28 -18.03 -12.32 -53.73
C ASN A 28 -17.10 -12.01 -52.55
N PRO A 29 -17.28 -10.90 -51.80
CA PRO A 29 -16.42 -10.60 -50.65
C PRO A 29 -16.35 -11.75 -49.64
N GLU A 30 -17.41 -12.57 -49.57
CA GLU A 30 -17.47 -13.77 -48.74
C GLU A 30 -16.51 -14.90 -49.19
N ASP A 31 -15.98 -14.86 -50.42
CA ASP A 31 -15.09 -15.90 -50.95
C ASP A 31 -13.60 -15.62 -50.64
N ASN A 32 -13.25 -14.54 -49.94
CA ASN A 32 -11.86 -14.26 -49.54
C ASN A 32 -11.57 -14.53 -48.05
N GLN A 33 -12.51 -15.13 -47.32
CA GLN A 33 -12.38 -15.42 -45.88
C GLN A 33 -13.07 -16.73 -45.50
N ILE A 34 -12.72 -17.27 -44.33
CA ILE A 34 -13.36 -18.45 -43.73
C ILE A 34 -14.25 -17.96 -42.58
N SER A 35 -15.56 -17.95 -42.79
CA SER A 35 -16.50 -17.35 -41.82
C SER A 35 -16.87 -18.30 -40.67
N HIS A 36 -16.84 -17.77 -39.45
CA HIS A 36 -17.21 -18.44 -38.21
C HIS A 36 -18.27 -17.61 -37.48
N THR A 37 -19.48 -18.14 -37.31
CA THR A 37 -20.55 -17.43 -36.58
C THR A 37 -21.54 -18.42 -35.97
N ALA A 38 -21.14 -19.04 -34.86
CA ALA A 38 -21.95 -20.02 -34.14
C ALA A 38 -21.36 -20.36 -32.77
N THR A 39 -22.09 -21.17 -32.03
CA THR A 39 -21.52 -21.97 -30.94
C THR A 39 -20.78 -23.17 -31.53
N ILE A 40 -19.52 -23.33 -31.17
CA ILE A 40 -18.66 -24.46 -31.50
C ILE A 40 -18.76 -25.48 -30.36
N THR A 41 -19.29 -26.66 -30.66
CA THR A 41 -19.48 -27.77 -29.70
C THR A 41 -18.72 -29.03 -30.08
N SER A 42 -17.85 -28.95 -31.09
CA SER A 42 -16.91 -29.99 -31.49
C SER A 42 -15.59 -29.34 -31.85
N ASP A 43 -14.47 -30.03 -31.62
CA ASP A 43 -13.14 -29.47 -31.86
C ASP A 43 -12.98 -29.01 -33.32
N GLU A 44 -12.31 -27.86 -33.48
CA GLU A 44 -12.00 -27.27 -34.78
C GLU A 44 -10.53 -26.88 -34.87
N VAL A 45 -9.98 -26.93 -36.09
CA VAL A 45 -8.65 -26.40 -36.41
C VAL A 45 -8.82 -25.26 -37.41
N TRP A 46 -8.33 -24.09 -37.03
CA TRP A 46 -8.30 -22.89 -37.85
C TRP A 46 -6.90 -22.79 -38.47
N ALA A 47 -6.78 -23.37 -39.66
CA ALA A 47 -5.51 -23.57 -40.33
C ALA A 47 -4.93 -22.28 -40.93
N LYS A 48 -3.61 -22.23 -41.04
CA LYS A 48 -2.95 -21.17 -41.81
C LYS A 48 -3.28 -21.34 -43.29
N GLY A 49 -3.78 -20.29 -43.93
CA GLY A 49 -4.07 -20.29 -45.37
C GLY A 49 -4.11 -18.89 -45.96
N ASP A 50 -4.37 -18.80 -47.26
CA ASP A 50 -4.45 -17.52 -47.98
C ASP A 50 -5.65 -16.66 -47.56
N LYS A 51 -6.68 -17.28 -46.97
CA LYS A 51 -7.91 -16.62 -46.51
C LYS A 51 -7.88 -16.49 -44.98
N PRO A 52 -8.08 -15.29 -44.40
CA PRO A 52 -8.23 -15.13 -42.96
C PRO A 52 -9.51 -15.79 -42.44
N HIS A 53 -9.53 -16.11 -41.15
CA HIS A 53 -10.73 -16.52 -40.43
C HIS A 53 -11.52 -15.28 -40.02
N TYR A 54 -12.82 -15.23 -40.31
CA TYR A 54 -13.67 -14.05 -40.06
C TYR A 54 -14.79 -14.37 -39.09
N ILE A 55 -14.94 -13.56 -38.04
CA ILE A 55 -16.02 -13.66 -37.05
C ILE A 55 -16.94 -12.45 -37.22
N GLY A 56 -18.10 -12.65 -37.85
CA GLY A 56 -19.01 -11.55 -38.17
C GLY A 56 -19.82 -11.01 -36.99
N SER A 57 -20.11 -11.84 -35.99
CA SER A 57 -20.85 -11.38 -34.79
C SER A 57 -20.40 -12.07 -33.51
N TYR A 58 -20.34 -13.40 -33.46
CA TYR A 58 -19.83 -14.07 -32.28
C TYR A 58 -19.33 -15.48 -32.58
N VAL A 59 -18.40 -15.92 -31.75
CA VAL A 59 -18.06 -17.33 -31.58
C VAL A 59 -18.17 -17.67 -30.09
N ILE A 60 -18.87 -18.77 -29.79
CA ILE A 60 -18.89 -19.34 -28.44
C ILE A 60 -18.26 -20.72 -28.50
N ILE A 61 -17.18 -20.96 -27.77
CA ILE A 61 -16.56 -22.28 -27.66
C ILE A 61 -17.10 -22.93 -26.38
N ASP A 62 -17.94 -23.95 -26.54
CA ASP A 62 -18.74 -24.56 -25.46
C ASP A 62 -18.46 -26.07 -25.39
N GLY A 63 -17.57 -26.46 -24.48
CA GLY A 63 -17.14 -27.86 -24.32
C GLY A 63 -16.29 -28.43 -25.46
N ALA A 64 -15.78 -27.58 -26.34
CA ALA A 64 -14.95 -27.93 -27.50
C ALA A 64 -13.62 -27.16 -27.50
N THR A 65 -12.69 -27.54 -28.36
CA THR A 65 -11.40 -26.87 -28.51
C THR A 65 -11.24 -26.28 -29.90
N VAL A 66 -10.96 -24.98 -29.98
CA VAL A 66 -10.49 -24.35 -31.22
C VAL A 66 -8.98 -24.24 -31.16
N THR A 67 -8.29 -24.86 -32.12
CA THR A 67 -6.84 -24.72 -32.30
C THR A 67 -6.55 -23.83 -33.50
N ILE A 68 -5.82 -22.74 -33.28
CA ILE A 68 -5.41 -21.81 -34.33
C ILE A 68 -3.95 -22.10 -34.68
N GLU A 69 -3.68 -22.42 -35.94
CA GLU A 69 -2.32 -22.68 -36.41
C GLU A 69 -1.48 -21.40 -36.45
N ALA A 70 -0.18 -21.54 -36.21
CA ALA A 70 0.78 -20.44 -36.28
C ALA A 70 0.68 -19.69 -37.62
N GLY A 71 0.73 -18.36 -37.56
CA GLY A 71 0.61 -17.48 -38.73
C GLY A 71 -0.82 -17.24 -39.24
N ALA A 72 -1.84 -17.87 -38.66
CA ALA A 72 -3.23 -17.58 -39.01
C ALA A 72 -3.67 -16.18 -38.54
N THR A 73 -4.61 -15.59 -39.27
CA THR A 73 -5.24 -14.30 -38.94
C THR A 73 -6.72 -14.49 -38.67
N VAL A 74 -7.19 -13.97 -37.53
CA VAL A 74 -8.60 -13.90 -37.13
C VAL A 74 -9.07 -12.44 -37.20
N ILE A 75 -10.03 -12.16 -38.06
CA ILE A 75 -10.64 -10.85 -38.24
C ILE A 75 -12.01 -10.84 -37.55
N LEU A 76 -12.23 -9.87 -36.67
CA LEU A 76 -13.49 -9.67 -35.97
C LEU A 76 -14.28 -8.51 -36.59
N GLY A 77 -15.54 -8.77 -36.91
CA GLY A 77 -16.52 -7.79 -37.37
C GLY A 77 -16.95 -6.82 -36.27
N GLU A 78 -17.76 -5.83 -36.64
CA GLU A 78 -18.23 -4.79 -35.71
C GLU A 78 -18.95 -5.41 -34.50
N ASN A 79 -18.53 -5.01 -33.29
CA ASN A 79 -19.05 -5.50 -32.01
C ASN A 79 -18.92 -7.03 -31.82
N ALA A 80 -18.09 -7.71 -32.62
CA ALA A 80 -17.96 -9.16 -32.52
C ALA A 80 -17.23 -9.58 -31.24
N TYR A 81 -17.46 -10.81 -30.77
CA TYR A 81 -16.77 -11.34 -29.60
C TYR A 81 -16.51 -12.85 -29.68
N ILE A 82 -15.55 -13.30 -28.87
CA ILE A 82 -15.26 -14.72 -28.63
C ILE A 82 -15.50 -15.01 -27.15
N SER A 83 -16.27 -16.05 -26.83
CA SER A 83 -16.49 -16.48 -25.43
C SER A 83 -16.19 -17.97 -25.28
N ILE A 84 -15.31 -18.30 -24.36
CA ILE A 84 -14.84 -19.67 -24.07
C ILE A 84 -15.40 -20.07 -22.70
N ARG A 85 -16.11 -21.20 -22.65
CA ARG A 85 -16.82 -21.64 -21.43
C ARG A 85 -17.07 -23.15 -21.39
N ASN A 86 -17.49 -23.63 -20.23
CA ASN A 86 -18.01 -24.99 -19.99
C ASN A 86 -17.07 -26.11 -20.50
N GLY A 87 -15.79 -26.02 -20.18
CA GLY A 87 -14.74 -26.92 -20.63
C GLY A 87 -14.23 -26.61 -22.03
N GLY A 88 -14.70 -25.53 -22.67
CA GLY A 88 -14.18 -25.07 -23.94
C GLY A 88 -12.74 -24.57 -23.85
N GLY A 89 -12.00 -24.65 -24.95
CA GLY A 89 -10.60 -24.21 -25.05
C GLY A 89 -10.31 -23.43 -26.33
N LEU A 90 -9.38 -22.48 -26.23
CA LEU A 90 -8.80 -21.78 -27.36
C LEU A 90 -7.27 -21.89 -27.26
N ILE A 91 -6.67 -22.60 -28.21
CA ILE A 91 -5.23 -22.81 -28.31
C ILE A 91 -4.71 -22.02 -29.51
N ALA A 92 -4.06 -20.88 -29.25
CA ALA A 92 -3.33 -20.10 -30.24
C ALA A 92 -1.84 -20.10 -29.88
N ASP A 93 -1.08 -21.03 -30.46
CA ASP A 93 0.38 -21.09 -30.33
C ASP A 93 1.04 -20.55 -31.59
N GLY A 94 1.34 -19.26 -31.57
CA GLY A 94 2.02 -18.56 -32.66
C GLY A 94 3.55 -18.68 -32.60
N THR A 95 4.13 -19.59 -31.81
CA THR A 95 5.60 -19.62 -31.58
C THR A 95 6.40 -19.67 -32.89
N ASP A 96 5.94 -20.44 -33.88
CA ASP A 96 6.61 -20.55 -35.19
C ASP A 96 6.37 -19.31 -36.06
N GLU A 97 5.17 -18.73 -35.99
CA GLU A 97 4.76 -17.53 -36.72
C GLU A 97 3.58 -16.86 -36.02
N VAL A 98 3.67 -15.54 -35.85
CA VAL A 98 2.73 -14.76 -35.01
C VAL A 98 1.29 -14.94 -35.48
N ILE A 99 0.40 -15.30 -34.54
CA ILE A 99 -1.05 -15.32 -34.77
C ILE A 99 -1.61 -13.93 -34.51
N THR A 100 -2.52 -13.44 -35.36
CA THR A 100 -3.11 -12.09 -35.21
C THR A 100 -4.61 -12.15 -35.05
N PHE A 101 -5.14 -11.53 -33.99
CA PHE A 101 -6.55 -11.20 -33.81
C PHE A 101 -6.72 -9.70 -34.00
N THR A 102 -7.52 -9.29 -34.98
CA THR A 102 -7.65 -7.86 -35.36
C THR A 102 -9.09 -7.52 -35.77
N GLY A 103 -9.45 -6.24 -35.75
CA GLY A 103 -10.73 -5.77 -36.27
C GLY A 103 -10.74 -5.68 -37.81
N GLU A 104 -11.90 -5.91 -38.43
CA GLU A 104 -12.11 -5.63 -39.86
C GLU A 104 -11.79 -4.17 -40.20
N VAL A 105 -12.12 -3.25 -39.29
CA VAL A 105 -11.67 -1.86 -39.30
C VAL A 105 -10.67 -1.66 -38.18
N LYS A 106 -9.54 -1.02 -38.52
CA LYS A 106 -8.47 -0.67 -37.58
C LYS A 106 -8.85 0.55 -36.74
N GLN A 107 -9.83 0.35 -35.88
CA GLN A 107 -10.37 1.35 -34.97
C GLN A 107 -10.47 0.72 -33.58
N ASP A 108 -9.93 1.40 -32.58
CA ASP A 108 -9.99 0.95 -31.19
C ASP A 108 -11.45 0.71 -30.79
N GLY A 109 -11.72 -0.48 -30.27
CA GLY A 109 -13.06 -0.90 -29.87
C GLY A 109 -13.99 -1.23 -31.04
N TYR A 110 -13.45 -1.60 -32.21
CA TYR A 110 -14.26 -2.08 -33.33
C TYR A 110 -14.98 -3.38 -32.99
N TRP A 111 -14.29 -4.29 -32.31
CA TRP A 111 -14.88 -5.51 -31.75
C TRP A 111 -14.87 -5.45 -30.21
N ASN A 112 -15.66 -6.32 -29.59
CA ASN A 112 -15.92 -6.26 -28.15
C ASN A 112 -14.80 -6.91 -27.34
N TYR A 113 -14.78 -8.24 -27.22
CA TYR A 113 -13.85 -8.94 -26.33
C TYR A 113 -13.57 -10.40 -26.73
N ILE A 114 -12.47 -10.92 -26.20
CA ILE A 114 -12.20 -12.36 -26.06
C ILE A 114 -12.31 -12.68 -24.57
N GLU A 115 -13.25 -13.56 -24.21
CA GLU A 115 -13.58 -13.87 -22.82
C GLU A 115 -13.30 -15.33 -22.51
N PHE A 116 -12.39 -15.58 -21.59
CA PHE A 116 -12.17 -16.89 -20.98
C PHE A 116 -12.89 -16.94 -19.63
N LYS A 117 -14.04 -17.61 -19.58
CA LYS A 117 -14.82 -17.75 -18.34
C LYS A 117 -14.12 -18.71 -17.38
N GLU A 118 -14.42 -18.60 -16.09
CA GLU A 118 -13.96 -19.55 -15.06
C GLU A 118 -14.22 -21.02 -15.42
N SER A 119 -15.32 -21.30 -16.12
CA SER A 119 -15.64 -22.65 -16.57
C SER A 119 -14.88 -23.12 -17.81
N ALA A 120 -14.01 -22.31 -18.42
CA ALA A 120 -13.17 -22.70 -19.55
C ALA A 120 -12.07 -23.71 -19.12
N SER A 121 -11.54 -24.46 -20.08
CA SER A 121 -10.47 -25.44 -19.83
C SER A 121 -9.12 -24.74 -19.69
N ASP A 122 -8.55 -24.75 -18.49
CA ASP A 122 -7.20 -24.21 -18.22
C ASP A 122 -6.13 -24.85 -19.12
N ALA A 123 -6.20 -26.17 -19.27
CA ALA A 123 -5.24 -26.96 -20.05
C ALA A 123 -5.32 -26.68 -21.55
N GLN A 124 -6.42 -26.11 -22.02
CA GLN A 124 -6.66 -25.80 -23.43
C GLN A 124 -6.88 -24.30 -23.66
N THR A 125 -6.40 -23.47 -22.72
CA THR A 125 -6.38 -22.02 -22.84
C THR A 125 -4.94 -21.56 -23.06
N MET A 126 -4.64 -21.10 -24.28
CA MET A 126 -3.30 -20.64 -24.64
C MET A 126 -3.36 -19.48 -25.64
N LEU A 127 -2.73 -18.36 -25.29
CA LEU A 127 -2.39 -17.26 -26.19
C LEU A 127 -0.88 -17.04 -26.11
N LYS A 128 -0.14 -17.62 -27.06
CA LYS A 128 1.31 -17.56 -27.10
C LYS A 128 1.81 -16.95 -28.40
N ASN A 129 2.71 -15.97 -28.32
CA ASN A 129 3.25 -15.25 -29.47
C ASN A 129 2.15 -14.73 -30.41
N CYS A 130 1.14 -14.08 -29.82
CA CYS A 130 0.00 -13.51 -30.53
C CYS A 130 0.08 -11.97 -30.59
N ILE A 131 -0.64 -11.37 -31.54
CA ILE A 131 -1.01 -9.95 -31.54
C ILE A 131 -2.54 -9.87 -31.42
N ILE A 132 -3.03 -9.11 -30.45
CA ILE A 132 -4.46 -8.86 -30.23
C ILE A 132 -4.69 -7.36 -30.24
N GLU A 133 -5.50 -6.87 -31.18
CA GLU A 133 -5.63 -5.43 -31.43
C GLU A 133 -7.01 -4.95 -31.89
N TYR A 134 -7.27 -3.65 -31.66
CA TYR A 134 -8.48 -2.92 -32.08
C TYR A 134 -9.80 -3.40 -31.44
N GLY A 135 -9.71 -4.10 -30.31
CA GLY A 135 -10.87 -4.53 -29.51
C GLY A 135 -11.21 -3.60 -28.35
N GLY A 136 -12.02 -4.07 -27.41
CA GLY A 136 -12.43 -3.30 -26.23
C GLY A 136 -13.61 -2.36 -26.47
N GLY A 137 -14.49 -2.67 -27.44
CA GLY A 137 -15.62 -1.82 -27.86
C GLY A 137 -16.70 -1.65 -26.80
N TYR A 138 -17.36 -2.76 -26.48
CA TYR A 138 -18.21 -2.95 -25.31
C TYR A 138 -17.64 -4.07 -24.45
N GLY A 139 -17.72 -3.87 -23.14
CA GLY A 139 -17.38 -4.88 -22.17
C GLY A 139 -18.26 -6.14 -22.23
N SER A 140 -17.78 -7.25 -21.65
CA SER A 140 -18.67 -8.34 -21.27
C SER A 140 -19.67 -7.84 -20.21
N GLN A 141 -20.68 -8.63 -19.84
CA GLN A 141 -21.62 -8.23 -18.77
C GLN A 141 -20.92 -7.83 -17.46
N ASN A 142 -19.63 -8.19 -17.30
CA ASN A 142 -18.87 -8.05 -16.07
C ASN A 142 -17.52 -7.32 -16.21
N SER A 143 -17.10 -6.84 -17.41
CA SER A 143 -15.75 -6.29 -17.60
C SER A 143 -15.64 -5.37 -18.80
N GLU A 144 -14.82 -4.33 -18.73
CA GLU A 144 -14.48 -3.42 -19.83
C GLU A 144 -13.12 -3.75 -20.48
N ALA A 145 -12.70 -5.02 -20.64
CA ALA A 145 -11.42 -5.36 -21.26
C ALA A 145 -11.53 -6.01 -22.66
N MET A 146 -10.52 -5.79 -23.51
CA MET A 146 -10.38 -6.46 -24.81
C MET A 146 -10.15 -7.98 -24.64
N VAL A 147 -9.40 -8.38 -23.61
CA VAL A 147 -9.23 -9.78 -23.22
C VAL A 147 -9.57 -9.94 -21.74
N TYR A 148 -10.60 -10.74 -21.45
CA TYR A 148 -11.06 -11.03 -20.09
C TYR A 148 -10.65 -12.46 -19.71
N ILE A 149 -9.98 -12.60 -18.58
CA ILE A 149 -9.42 -13.88 -18.10
C ILE A 149 -9.96 -14.16 -16.70
N ALA A 150 -10.78 -15.20 -16.58
CA ALA A 150 -11.35 -15.68 -15.32
C ALA A 150 -11.00 -17.13 -14.98
N ASN A 151 -10.14 -17.76 -15.78
CA ASN A 151 -9.66 -19.14 -15.56
C ASN A 151 -8.13 -19.18 -15.46
N GLY A 152 -7.58 -20.39 -15.42
CA GLY A 152 -6.16 -20.63 -15.66
C GLY A 152 -5.82 -20.60 -17.15
N GLY A 153 -4.58 -20.99 -17.48
CA GLY A 153 -4.10 -21.03 -18.86
C GLY A 153 -2.82 -20.24 -19.06
N THR A 154 -2.32 -20.24 -20.30
CA THR A 154 -1.01 -19.67 -20.64
C THR A 154 -1.14 -18.47 -21.57
N PHE A 155 -0.69 -17.31 -21.11
CA PHE A 155 -0.71 -16.06 -21.85
C PHE A 155 0.72 -15.53 -21.89
N GLN A 156 1.43 -15.78 -22.99
CA GLN A 156 2.86 -15.55 -23.04
C GLN A 156 3.34 -14.92 -24.34
N ASN A 157 4.33 -14.04 -24.25
CA ASN A 157 4.94 -13.39 -25.42
C ASN A 157 3.90 -12.72 -26.34
N THR A 158 2.78 -12.28 -25.78
CA THR A 158 1.66 -11.74 -26.56
C THR A 158 1.64 -10.21 -26.48
N ILE A 159 1.34 -9.56 -27.60
CA ILE A 159 1.16 -8.12 -27.70
C ILE A 159 -0.33 -7.81 -27.68
N PHE A 160 -0.76 -7.06 -26.68
CA PHE A 160 -2.11 -6.47 -26.60
C PHE A 160 -1.98 -4.97 -26.88
N ARG A 161 -2.68 -4.46 -27.91
CA ARG A 161 -2.58 -3.04 -28.27
C ARG A 161 -3.84 -2.46 -28.87
N ASN A 162 -3.94 -1.13 -28.91
CA ASN A 162 -5.07 -0.43 -29.53
C ASN A 162 -6.43 -0.88 -28.95
N SER A 163 -6.48 -1.16 -27.65
CA SER A 163 -7.76 -1.39 -26.96
C SER A 163 -8.37 -0.04 -26.60
N LYS A 164 -9.66 0.14 -26.92
CA LYS A 164 -10.42 1.35 -26.53
C LYS A 164 -10.60 1.45 -25.01
N SER A 165 -10.44 0.34 -24.29
CA SER A 165 -10.63 0.21 -22.86
C SER A 165 -9.39 -0.43 -22.20
N ALA A 166 -9.53 -1.23 -21.14
CA ALA A 166 -8.39 -2.01 -20.66
C ALA A 166 -7.99 -3.05 -21.72
N ALA A 167 -6.69 -3.31 -21.89
CA ALA A 167 -6.25 -4.34 -22.82
C ALA A 167 -6.53 -5.75 -22.26
N VAL A 168 -6.27 -5.96 -20.97
CA VAL A 168 -6.46 -7.23 -20.29
C VAL A 168 -7.14 -7.04 -18.93
N GLU A 169 -8.03 -7.95 -18.57
CA GLU A 169 -8.55 -8.08 -17.20
C GLU A 169 -8.26 -9.49 -16.63
N LEU A 170 -7.66 -9.54 -15.44
CA LEU A 170 -7.46 -10.77 -14.65
C LEU A 170 -8.34 -10.70 -13.40
N THR A 171 -9.45 -11.43 -13.40
CA THR A 171 -10.39 -11.43 -12.28
C THR A 171 -9.86 -12.17 -11.04
N GLU A 172 -10.58 -12.07 -9.92
CA GLU A 172 -10.27 -12.76 -8.67
C GLU A 172 -10.08 -14.28 -8.78
N SER A 173 -10.74 -14.94 -9.75
CA SER A 173 -10.63 -16.38 -9.99
C SER A 173 -9.52 -16.76 -10.96
N ALA A 174 -8.87 -15.78 -11.60
CA ALA A 174 -7.83 -16.03 -12.57
C ALA A 174 -6.59 -16.65 -11.90
N THR A 175 -6.10 -17.74 -12.47
CA THR A 175 -4.85 -18.41 -12.04
C THR A 175 -3.86 -18.53 -13.19
N ALA A 176 -3.94 -17.59 -14.12
CA ALA A 176 -3.22 -17.58 -15.38
C ALA A 176 -1.70 -17.49 -15.21
N VAL A 177 -0.96 -18.13 -16.12
CA VAL A 177 0.46 -17.84 -16.36
C VAL A 177 0.52 -16.67 -17.34
N PHE A 178 0.68 -15.45 -16.85
CA PHE A 178 0.74 -14.23 -17.66
C PHE A 178 2.17 -13.67 -17.70
N GLU A 179 3.01 -14.06 -18.68
CA GLU A 179 4.45 -13.75 -18.64
C GLU A 179 5.00 -13.25 -19.99
N ASN A 180 5.94 -12.30 -19.93
CA ASN A 180 6.61 -11.70 -21.09
C ASN A 180 5.64 -11.05 -22.11
N ASN A 181 4.53 -10.50 -21.62
CA ASN A 181 3.56 -9.84 -22.48
C ASN A 181 3.91 -8.36 -22.67
N THR A 182 3.45 -7.79 -23.78
CA THR A 182 3.52 -6.34 -24.04
C THR A 182 2.12 -5.78 -24.12
N ILE A 183 1.83 -4.75 -23.33
CA ILE A 183 0.56 -4.01 -23.39
C ILE A 183 0.88 -2.55 -23.68
N THR A 184 0.46 -2.05 -24.84
CA THR A 184 0.81 -0.69 -25.28
C THR A 184 -0.28 -0.08 -26.17
N ALA A 185 -0.26 1.23 -26.36
CA ALA A 185 -1.20 1.97 -27.21
C ALA A 185 -2.68 1.65 -26.91
N SER A 186 -3.01 1.26 -25.68
CA SER A 186 -4.39 1.03 -25.23
C SER A 186 -4.83 2.15 -24.30
N TYR A 187 -6.12 2.23 -23.98
CA TYR A 187 -6.58 3.21 -22.99
C TYR A 187 -5.98 2.92 -21.61
N ARG A 188 -6.01 1.66 -21.17
CA ARG A 188 -5.35 1.19 -19.94
C ARG A 188 -4.64 -0.13 -20.17
N ALA A 189 -3.52 -0.34 -19.48
CA ALA A 189 -2.80 -1.60 -19.54
C ALA A 189 -3.66 -2.77 -19.03
N MET A 190 -3.99 -2.77 -17.73
CA MET A 190 -4.62 -3.92 -17.10
C MET A 190 -5.58 -3.53 -15.97
N ILE A 191 -6.60 -4.36 -15.78
CA ILE A 191 -7.45 -4.39 -14.59
C ILE A 191 -7.27 -5.76 -13.93
N GLY A 192 -7.23 -5.79 -12.61
CA GLY A 192 -7.31 -7.03 -11.85
C GLY A 192 -7.85 -6.79 -10.45
N ASP A 193 -7.81 -7.82 -9.63
CA ASP A 193 -8.14 -7.78 -8.22
C ASP A 193 -6.85 -7.91 -7.40
N VAL A 194 -6.86 -7.48 -6.14
CA VAL A 194 -5.70 -7.69 -5.24
C VAL A 194 -5.27 -9.16 -5.14
N THR A 195 -6.18 -10.10 -5.36
CA THR A 195 -5.91 -11.54 -5.39
C THR A 195 -5.23 -12.00 -6.68
N SER A 196 -5.47 -11.33 -7.81
CA SER A 196 -4.90 -11.70 -9.11
C SER A 196 -3.53 -11.07 -9.38
N ALA A 197 -3.14 -10.07 -8.59
CA ALA A 197 -1.86 -9.35 -8.73
C ALA A 197 -0.62 -10.27 -8.77
N GLY A 198 -0.65 -11.41 -8.06
CA GLY A 198 0.46 -12.37 -8.05
C GLY A 198 0.58 -13.24 -9.30
N TYR A 199 -0.42 -13.24 -10.18
CA TYR A 199 -0.39 -13.93 -11.47
C TYR A 199 0.11 -13.02 -12.60
N ILE A 200 0.29 -11.73 -12.32
CA ILE A 200 0.84 -10.77 -13.28
C ILE A 200 2.36 -10.94 -13.32
N GLY A 201 2.83 -11.62 -14.37
CA GLY A 201 4.24 -11.84 -14.63
C GLY A 201 4.96 -10.58 -15.13
N THR A 202 6.23 -10.77 -15.48
CA THR A 202 7.04 -9.68 -16.04
C THR A 202 6.60 -9.35 -17.46
N GLY A 203 6.79 -8.10 -17.88
CA GLY A 203 6.38 -7.64 -19.20
C GLY A 203 6.74 -6.19 -19.44
N SER A 204 6.18 -5.63 -20.51
CA SER A 204 6.21 -4.19 -20.79
C SER A 204 4.79 -3.67 -20.88
N TYR A 205 4.39 -2.82 -19.94
CA TYR A 205 3.01 -2.34 -19.84
C TYR A 205 2.91 -0.82 -20.01
N THR A 206 3.95 -0.20 -20.56
CA THR A 206 4.05 1.24 -20.82
C THR A 206 3.52 1.66 -22.21
N GLY A 207 3.28 2.96 -22.37
CA GLY A 207 2.83 3.54 -23.65
C GLY A 207 1.32 3.45 -23.87
N ASN A 208 0.55 3.27 -22.80
CA ASN A 208 -0.91 3.36 -22.78
C ASN A 208 -1.35 4.80 -22.43
N THR A 209 -2.63 5.11 -22.63
CA THR A 209 -3.18 6.40 -22.16
C THR A 209 -3.08 6.49 -20.64
N ARG A 210 -3.25 5.36 -19.95
CA ARG A 210 -2.99 5.18 -18.53
C ARG A 210 -2.04 4.00 -18.31
N ASP A 211 -0.81 4.34 -17.96
CA ASP A 211 0.24 3.43 -17.54
C ASP A 211 0.04 3.06 -16.06
N GLU A 212 -0.98 2.25 -15.79
CA GLU A 212 -1.35 1.75 -14.47
C GLU A 212 -1.97 0.33 -14.57
N ILE A 213 -1.77 -0.49 -13.53
CA ILE A 213 -2.50 -1.74 -13.32
C ILE A 213 -3.52 -1.47 -12.22
N ILE A 214 -4.80 -1.37 -12.57
CA ILE A 214 -5.84 -1.17 -11.56
C ILE A 214 -6.03 -2.46 -10.77
N LEU A 215 -5.99 -2.35 -9.44
CA LEU A 215 -6.35 -3.42 -8.51
C LEU A 215 -7.66 -3.05 -7.81
N ASN A 216 -8.72 -3.79 -8.13
CA ASN A 216 -9.99 -3.76 -7.43
C ASN A 216 -9.83 -4.29 -6.01
N SER A 217 -10.74 -3.86 -5.13
CA SER A 217 -10.68 -4.19 -3.71
C SER A 217 -10.91 -5.67 -3.43
N GLY A 218 -10.28 -6.20 -2.39
CA GLY A 218 -10.51 -7.59 -2.01
C GLY A 218 -9.79 -8.03 -0.74
N THR A 219 -9.92 -9.32 -0.45
CA THR A 219 -9.27 -9.99 0.69
C THR A 219 -8.34 -11.09 0.19
N ILE A 220 -7.10 -11.08 0.66
CA ILE A 220 -6.07 -12.05 0.32
C ILE A 220 -5.98 -13.07 1.45
N PHE A 221 -6.42 -14.31 1.16
CA PHE A 221 -6.43 -15.43 2.11
C PHE A 221 -5.24 -16.38 1.97
N SER A 222 -4.46 -16.23 0.90
CA SER A 222 -3.36 -17.15 0.56
C SER A 222 -2.11 -16.38 0.22
N ASN A 223 -0.96 -17.03 0.35
CA ASN A 223 0.32 -16.40 0.05
C ASN A 223 0.39 -16.02 -1.44
N THR A 224 0.91 -14.83 -1.71
CA THR A 224 1.07 -14.31 -3.06
C THR A 224 2.34 -13.47 -3.15
N THR A 225 2.95 -13.42 -4.32
CA THR A 225 4.14 -12.60 -4.59
C THR A 225 3.83 -11.60 -5.68
N TRP A 226 3.98 -10.32 -5.38
CA TRP A 226 3.76 -9.23 -6.32
C TRP A 226 5.11 -8.85 -6.93
N LYS A 227 5.20 -9.00 -8.25
CA LYS A 227 6.42 -8.70 -9.00
C LYS A 227 6.55 -7.21 -9.24
N LYS A 228 7.79 -6.74 -9.39
CA LYS A 228 8.02 -5.36 -9.89
C LYS A 228 7.54 -5.23 -11.34
N GLN A 229 6.85 -4.13 -11.63
CA GLN A 229 6.34 -3.78 -12.96
C GLN A 229 6.96 -2.47 -13.45
N ASP A 230 6.91 -2.21 -14.77
CA ASP A 230 7.35 -0.95 -15.39
C ASP A 230 6.32 0.19 -15.22
N ILE A 231 5.14 -0.12 -14.68
CA ILE A 231 4.06 0.79 -14.32
C ILE A 231 3.54 0.44 -12.90
N PRO A 232 2.92 1.38 -12.17
CA PRO A 232 2.43 1.13 -10.82
C PRO A 232 1.20 0.22 -10.77
N TYR A 233 1.09 -0.54 -9.68
CA TYR A 233 -0.19 -1.07 -9.22
C TYR A 233 -1.00 0.07 -8.60
N ALA A 234 -2.29 0.18 -8.93
CA ALA A 234 -3.18 1.24 -8.47
C ALA A 234 -4.38 0.63 -7.72
N LEU A 235 -4.34 0.63 -6.39
CA LEU A 235 -5.39 0.09 -5.53
C LEU A 235 -6.60 1.01 -5.47
N ASN A 236 -7.78 0.52 -5.84
CA ASN A 236 -9.01 1.32 -5.93
C ASN A 236 -9.65 1.68 -4.59
N SER A 237 -9.73 0.74 -3.65
CA SER A 237 -10.47 0.98 -2.39
C SER A 237 -9.84 0.28 -1.19
N PHE A 238 -9.84 -1.05 -1.10
CA PHE A 238 -9.27 -1.70 0.07
C PHE A 238 -8.50 -2.97 -0.27
N MET A 239 -7.45 -3.23 0.50
CA MET A 239 -6.75 -4.50 0.51
C MET A 239 -6.73 -5.05 1.93
N LEU A 240 -7.40 -6.19 2.14
CA LEU A 240 -7.37 -6.90 3.41
C LEU A 240 -6.44 -8.11 3.25
N ILE A 241 -5.44 -8.24 4.11
CA ILE A 241 -4.57 -9.42 4.16
C ILE A 241 -4.97 -10.22 5.40
N ASP A 242 -5.64 -11.36 5.17
CA ASP A 242 -6.37 -12.13 6.18
C ASP A 242 -5.92 -13.59 6.12
N GLY A 243 -4.90 -13.95 6.91
CA GLY A 243 -4.29 -15.29 6.92
C GLY A 243 -3.21 -15.55 5.86
N GLY A 244 -3.28 -14.88 4.70
CA GLY A 244 -2.24 -14.98 3.64
C GLY A 244 -1.05 -14.03 3.88
N THR A 245 0.08 -14.27 3.20
CA THR A 245 1.21 -13.33 3.16
C THR A 245 1.37 -12.73 1.77
N VAL A 246 1.36 -11.40 1.66
CA VAL A 246 1.74 -10.68 0.44
C VAL A 246 3.22 -10.35 0.49
N THR A 247 4.00 -10.95 -0.41
CA THR A 247 5.42 -10.66 -0.59
C THR A 247 5.59 -9.71 -1.76
N MET A 248 6.18 -8.54 -1.54
CA MET A 248 6.47 -7.59 -2.62
C MET A 248 7.95 -7.67 -3.01
N GLU A 249 8.23 -7.81 -4.30
CA GLU A 249 9.60 -7.69 -4.81
C GLU A 249 10.14 -6.26 -4.61
N PRO A 250 11.48 -6.09 -4.48
CA PRO A 250 12.09 -4.76 -4.47
C PRO A 250 11.64 -3.91 -5.67
N GLY A 251 11.38 -2.63 -5.44
CA GLY A 251 10.95 -1.69 -6.49
C GLY A 251 9.47 -1.71 -6.84
N VAL A 252 8.64 -2.54 -6.19
CA VAL A 252 7.18 -2.49 -6.36
C VAL A 252 6.66 -1.09 -5.97
N VAL A 253 5.81 -0.54 -6.83
CA VAL A 253 5.07 0.70 -6.57
C VAL A 253 3.59 0.38 -6.45
N LEU A 254 3.04 0.57 -5.25
CA LEU A 254 1.62 0.49 -4.95
C LEU A 254 1.08 1.90 -4.72
N ALA A 255 0.39 2.44 -5.72
CA ALA A 255 -0.35 3.68 -5.62
C ALA A 255 -1.75 3.40 -5.07
N LEU A 256 -2.15 4.10 -4.02
CA LEU A 256 -3.46 4.01 -3.42
C LEU A 256 -4.33 5.16 -3.95
N ASN A 257 -5.54 4.83 -4.43
CA ASN A 257 -6.52 5.81 -4.85
C ASN A 257 -7.16 6.53 -3.65
N GLN A 258 -8.03 7.49 -3.95
CA GLN A 258 -8.66 8.32 -2.93
C GLN A 258 -9.36 7.46 -1.87
N ASP A 259 -9.09 7.76 -0.61
CA ASP A 259 -9.62 7.09 0.59
C ASP A 259 -9.26 5.59 0.70
N ALA A 260 -8.41 5.07 -0.19
CA ALA A 260 -8.06 3.66 -0.16
C ALA A 260 -7.21 3.29 1.07
N TYR A 261 -7.29 2.04 1.53
CA TYR A 261 -6.57 1.58 2.72
C TYR A 261 -6.12 0.13 2.64
N ILE A 262 -5.14 -0.21 3.48
CA ILE A 262 -4.59 -1.56 3.63
C ILE A 262 -4.73 -2.01 5.08
N SER A 263 -5.18 -3.25 5.29
CA SER A 263 -5.36 -3.84 6.63
C SER A 263 -4.73 -5.22 6.68
N VAL A 264 -3.72 -5.40 7.53
CA VAL A 264 -3.07 -6.69 7.80
C VAL A 264 -3.60 -7.24 9.13
N ARG A 265 -4.18 -8.45 9.11
CA ARG A 265 -4.90 -9.01 10.28
C ARG A 265 -4.99 -10.52 10.27
N ASN A 266 -5.45 -11.11 11.37
CA ASN A 266 -5.87 -12.52 11.45
C ASN A 266 -4.82 -13.53 10.91
N GLY A 267 -3.56 -13.38 11.28
CA GLY A 267 -2.45 -14.19 10.80
C GLY A 267 -1.89 -13.80 9.43
N GLY A 268 -2.48 -12.79 8.78
CA GLY A 268 -1.97 -12.23 7.54
C GLY A 268 -0.63 -11.52 7.73
N GLY A 269 0.14 -11.39 6.65
CA GLY A 269 1.45 -10.72 6.65
C GLY A 269 1.68 -9.86 5.41
N LEU A 270 2.36 -8.73 5.57
CA LEU A 270 2.83 -7.89 4.47
C LEU A 270 4.36 -7.82 4.52
N TYR A 271 4.99 -8.54 3.60
CA TYR A 271 6.44 -8.67 3.51
C TYR A 271 6.96 -7.78 2.38
N ALA A 272 7.33 -6.55 2.73
CA ALA A 272 7.85 -5.52 1.82
C ALA A 272 9.32 -5.23 2.17
N VAL A 273 10.24 -5.89 1.48
CA VAL A 273 11.68 -5.73 1.65
C VAL A 273 12.29 -5.26 0.34
N GLY A 274 12.46 -3.94 0.23
CA GLY A 274 13.18 -3.30 -0.86
C GLY A 274 14.70 -3.33 -0.66
N THR A 275 15.40 -2.51 -1.42
CA THR A 275 16.84 -2.28 -1.27
C THR A 275 17.16 -0.79 -1.26
N ALA A 276 18.38 -0.42 -0.87
CA ALA A 276 18.84 0.96 -0.89
C ALA A 276 18.76 1.64 -2.28
N THR A 277 18.74 0.86 -3.36
CA THR A 277 18.64 1.35 -4.75
C THR A 277 17.30 1.05 -5.40
N ASP A 278 16.43 0.28 -4.75
CA ASP A 278 15.15 -0.18 -5.30
C ASP A 278 14.13 -0.36 -4.17
N SER A 279 13.71 0.77 -3.61
CA SER A 279 12.73 0.83 -2.53
C SER A 279 11.33 0.43 -2.99
N ILE A 280 10.51 -0.06 -2.05
CA ILE A 280 9.08 -0.31 -2.28
C ILE A 280 8.30 0.95 -1.92
N TYR A 281 7.35 1.36 -2.75
CA TYR A 281 6.58 2.59 -2.57
C TYR A 281 5.12 2.30 -2.26
N PHE A 282 4.62 2.85 -1.16
CA PHE A 282 3.20 3.02 -0.84
C PHE A 282 2.87 4.51 -1.02
N THR A 283 2.23 4.85 -2.13
CA THR A 283 2.14 6.24 -2.60
C THR A 283 0.75 6.56 -3.18
N SER A 284 0.60 7.71 -3.86
CA SER A 284 -0.56 8.06 -4.67
C SER A 284 -0.11 8.65 -6.01
N LEU A 285 -0.82 8.34 -7.10
CA LEU A 285 -0.59 8.99 -8.39
C LEU A 285 -0.92 10.50 -8.37
N THR A 286 -1.83 10.91 -7.48
CA THR A 286 -2.23 12.32 -7.30
C THR A 286 -1.19 13.12 -6.51
N LYS A 287 -0.39 12.46 -5.65
CA LYS A 287 0.67 13.07 -4.83
C LYS A 287 0.17 14.23 -3.96
N GLN A 288 -0.94 14.00 -3.26
CA GLN A 288 -1.54 14.94 -2.32
C GLN A 288 -1.50 14.33 -0.91
N ALA A 289 -1.01 15.06 0.08
CA ALA A 289 -1.03 14.61 1.47
C ALA A 289 -2.47 14.24 1.89
N GLY A 290 -2.63 13.10 2.56
CA GLY A 290 -3.94 12.59 2.94
C GLY A 290 -4.83 12.10 1.79
N PHE A 291 -4.27 11.77 0.62
CA PHE A 291 -5.08 11.28 -0.50
C PHE A 291 -5.66 9.89 -0.23
N TRP A 292 -4.85 8.98 0.32
CA TRP A 292 -5.30 7.68 0.80
C TRP A 292 -5.38 7.65 2.32
N SER A 293 -6.14 6.70 2.87
CA SER A 293 -6.47 6.69 4.29
C SER A 293 -5.29 6.23 5.15
N TYR A 294 -5.04 4.91 5.23
CA TYR A 294 -4.03 4.35 6.13
C TYR A 294 -3.56 2.95 5.71
N LEU A 295 -2.42 2.53 6.27
CA LEU A 295 -1.98 1.14 6.35
C LEU A 295 -1.97 0.74 7.81
N GLU A 296 -2.79 -0.25 8.18
CA GLU A 296 -2.83 -0.78 9.54
C GLU A 296 -2.27 -2.21 9.62
N VAL A 297 -1.47 -2.46 10.65
CA VAL A 297 -1.04 -3.79 11.07
C VAL A 297 -1.66 -4.08 12.44
N LYS A 298 -2.66 -4.96 12.48
CA LYS A 298 -3.36 -5.31 13.71
C LYS A 298 -2.52 -6.24 14.59
N ASN A 299 -2.82 -6.27 15.88
CA ASN A 299 -2.24 -7.23 16.84
C ASN A 299 -2.41 -8.71 16.43
N SER A 300 -3.48 -9.01 15.69
CA SER A 300 -3.75 -10.35 15.16
C SER A 300 -2.92 -10.70 13.91
N ALA A 301 -2.20 -9.76 13.30
CA ALA A 301 -1.35 -10.03 12.14
C ALA A 301 -0.11 -10.86 12.51
N SER A 302 0.47 -11.55 11.53
CA SER A 302 1.70 -12.31 11.70
C SER A 302 2.91 -11.38 11.80
N SER A 303 3.46 -11.19 13.00
CA SER A 303 4.68 -10.40 13.23
C SER A 303 5.87 -10.92 12.41
N SER A 304 6.07 -12.24 12.32
CA SER A 304 7.20 -12.83 11.58
C SER A 304 7.12 -12.64 10.07
N ASN A 305 5.92 -12.38 9.55
CA ASN A 305 5.66 -12.19 8.12
C ASN A 305 5.28 -10.74 7.79
N THR A 306 5.45 -9.80 8.73
CA THR A 306 5.19 -8.38 8.50
C THR A 306 6.48 -7.59 8.66
N ARG A 307 7.01 -7.11 7.54
CA ARG A 307 8.34 -6.46 7.47
C ARG A 307 8.30 -5.35 6.44
N PHE A 308 8.76 -4.18 6.85
CA PHE A 308 8.94 -2.99 6.02
C PHE A 308 10.40 -2.59 6.07
N GLU A 309 11.15 -2.89 5.01
CA GLU A 309 12.55 -2.49 4.89
C GLU A 309 12.82 -1.82 3.56
N TYR A 310 13.52 -0.69 3.59
CA TYR A 310 13.69 0.16 2.40
C TYR A 310 12.34 0.47 1.72
N CYS A 311 11.35 0.82 2.53
CA CYS A 311 10.03 1.24 2.07
C CYS A 311 9.90 2.77 2.11
N VAL A 312 9.09 3.31 1.23
CA VAL A 312 8.68 4.72 1.22
C VAL A 312 7.16 4.78 1.34
N PHE A 313 6.67 5.44 2.37
CA PHE A 313 5.25 5.72 2.58
C PHE A 313 5.04 7.22 2.41
N GLU A 314 4.17 7.61 1.47
CA GLU A 314 3.90 9.01 1.19
C GLU A 314 2.46 9.28 0.75
N TYR A 315 2.01 10.53 0.99
CA TYR A 315 0.70 11.04 0.56
C TYR A 315 -0.52 10.33 1.18
N GLY A 316 -0.32 9.58 2.26
CA GLY A 316 -1.40 8.94 3.03
C GLY A 316 -1.85 9.76 4.23
N GLY A 317 -2.66 9.15 5.10
CA GLY A 317 -3.15 9.75 6.35
C GLY A 317 -4.37 10.64 6.18
N GLY A 318 -5.22 10.42 5.15
CA GLY A 318 -6.41 11.25 4.89
C GLY A 318 -7.54 11.04 5.90
N TYR A 319 -7.75 9.78 6.24
CA TYR A 319 -8.53 9.33 7.39
C TYR A 319 -7.65 8.38 8.18
N GLY A 320 -7.62 8.49 9.50
CA GLY A 320 -6.93 7.50 10.32
C GLY A 320 -7.66 6.17 10.37
N ALA A 321 -6.95 5.08 10.66
CA ALA A 321 -7.57 3.81 11.01
C ALA A 321 -8.52 4.01 12.21
N PRO A 322 -9.52 3.14 12.44
CA PRO A 322 -10.25 3.18 13.71
C PRO A 322 -9.23 3.20 14.87
N GLU A 323 -9.28 4.25 15.69
CA GLU A 323 -8.37 4.49 16.82
C GLU A 323 -6.97 5.07 16.51
N SER A 324 -6.66 5.38 15.24
CA SER A 324 -5.38 5.98 14.84
C SER A 324 -5.56 7.33 14.14
N GLU A 325 -4.52 8.16 14.19
CA GLU A 325 -4.37 9.42 13.45
C GLU A 325 -3.04 9.40 12.65
N ALA A 326 -2.68 8.25 12.06
CA ALA A 326 -1.43 8.07 11.34
C ALA A 326 -1.59 7.43 9.95
N MET A 327 -0.61 7.69 9.08
CA MET A 327 -0.49 7.05 7.78
C MET A 327 -0.12 5.56 7.91
N LEU A 328 0.79 5.22 8.83
CA LEU A 328 1.14 3.85 9.19
C LEU A 328 0.80 3.61 10.67
N TYR A 329 -0.06 2.62 10.93
CA TYR A 329 -0.42 2.17 12.27
C TYR A 329 0.10 0.75 12.52
N ILE A 330 0.96 0.57 13.52
CA ILE A 330 1.49 -0.73 13.93
C ILE A 330 1.01 -1.04 15.34
N ASN A 331 0.30 -2.15 15.49
CA ASN A 331 -0.18 -2.65 16.78
C ASN A 331 0.27 -4.09 17.05
N ASN A 332 1.46 -4.48 16.56
CA ASN A 332 2.06 -5.81 16.79
C ASN A 332 3.60 -5.74 16.77
N GLY A 333 4.26 -6.90 16.63
CA GLY A 333 5.73 -7.01 16.57
C GLY A 333 6.34 -6.95 15.15
N ALA A 334 5.79 -6.15 14.23
CA ALA A 334 6.33 -6.00 12.87
C ALA A 334 7.74 -5.38 12.85
N THR A 335 8.47 -5.58 11.75
CA THR A 335 9.77 -4.91 11.53
C THR A 335 9.58 -3.65 10.67
N LEU A 336 10.21 -2.55 11.05
CA LEU A 336 10.28 -1.30 10.26
C LEU A 336 11.71 -0.75 10.29
N LYS A 337 12.47 -0.93 9.20
CA LYS A 337 13.86 -0.47 9.13
C LYS A 337 14.20 0.25 7.85
N ASN A 338 15.16 1.17 7.89
CA ASN A 338 15.70 1.86 6.72
C ASN A 338 14.60 2.44 5.80
N SER A 339 13.49 2.86 6.39
CA SER A 339 12.28 3.27 5.65
C SER A 339 12.00 4.76 5.86
N ILE A 340 11.26 5.34 4.92
CA ILE A 340 10.92 6.76 4.88
C ILE A 340 9.40 6.90 4.98
N LEU A 341 8.93 7.74 5.90
CA LEU A 341 7.53 8.13 6.02
C LEU A 341 7.45 9.65 5.92
N HIS A 342 6.75 10.18 4.93
CA HIS A 342 6.69 11.63 4.69
C HIS A 342 5.47 12.11 3.89
N HIS A 343 5.29 13.43 3.79
CA HIS A 343 4.18 14.08 3.08
C HIS A 343 2.80 13.61 3.55
N THR A 344 2.50 13.76 4.84
CA THR A 344 1.17 13.47 5.40
C THR A 344 0.73 14.58 6.37
N GLU A 345 -0.57 14.90 6.38
CA GLU A 345 -1.15 15.82 7.36
C GLU A 345 -1.46 15.14 8.71
N ALA A 346 -1.22 13.82 8.80
CA ALA A 346 -1.38 12.99 9.98
C ALA A 346 -0.02 12.73 10.66
N SER A 347 0.01 11.91 11.72
CA SER A 347 1.29 11.36 12.19
C SER A 347 1.87 10.43 11.10
N GLY A 348 3.20 10.41 10.97
CA GLY A 348 3.84 9.46 10.05
C GLY A 348 3.60 8.02 10.50
N LEU A 349 3.96 7.73 11.75
CA LEU A 349 3.79 6.44 12.40
C LEU A 349 2.98 6.57 13.70
N GLU A 350 2.13 5.59 13.97
CA GLU A 350 1.53 5.37 15.28
C GLU A 350 1.77 3.95 15.79
N LEU A 351 2.24 3.85 17.04
CA LEU A 351 2.39 2.60 17.78
C LEU A 351 1.19 2.43 18.71
N GLY A 352 0.38 1.39 18.45
CA GLY A 352 -0.73 1.00 19.32
C GLY A 352 -0.26 0.27 20.58
N SER A 353 -1.19 0.00 21.51
CA SER A 353 -0.86 -0.56 22.83
C SER A 353 -0.14 -1.92 22.80
N ASP A 354 -0.43 -2.76 21.81
CA ASP A 354 0.19 -4.08 21.62
C ASP A 354 1.46 -4.01 20.74
N ALA A 355 1.90 -2.82 20.35
CA ALA A 355 3.06 -2.64 19.49
C ALA A 355 4.35 -3.06 20.20
N GLN A 356 5.12 -3.92 19.52
CA GLN A 356 6.47 -4.34 19.92
C GLN A 356 7.41 -4.40 18.71
N PRO A 357 7.46 -3.38 17.84
CA PRO A 357 8.18 -3.46 16.59
C PRO A 357 9.70 -3.49 16.76
N ASP A 358 10.38 -4.09 15.79
CA ASP A 358 11.83 -3.93 15.60
C ASP A 358 12.08 -2.75 14.66
N MET A 359 12.48 -1.60 15.23
CA MET A 359 12.65 -0.33 14.53
C MET A 359 14.10 0.13 14.48
N GLU A 360 14.57 0.54 13.30
CA GLU A 360 15.95 1.02 13.14
C GLU A 360 16.13 1.88 11.89
N ALA A 361 16.90 2.97 12.00
CA ALA A 361 17.34 3.80 10.89
C ALA A 361 16.20 4.31 9.97
N ASN A 362 15.06 4.67 10.56
CA ASN A 362 13.93 5.24 9.81
C ASN A 362 14.03 6.76 9.71
N THR A 363 13.52 7.34 8.63
CA THR A 363 13.35 8.79 8.48
C THR A 363 11.86 9.12 8.47
N ILE A 364 11.40 9.94 9.40
CA ILE A 364 10.01 10.39 9.45
C ILE A 364 9.99 11.91 9.51
N THR A 365 9.56 12.54 8.41
CA THR A 365 9.68 13.98 8.17
C THR A 365 8.50 14.48 7.35
N ASP A 366 8.22 15.78 7.35
CA ASP A 366 7.06 16.36 6.64
C ASP A 366 5.72 15.68 7.00
N CYS A 367 5.57 15.37 8.29
CA CYS A 367 4.34 14.88 8.92
C CYS A 367 3.81 15.89 9.96
N LEU A 368 2.61 15.67 10.51
CA LEU A 368 2.13 16.43 11.66
C LEU A 368 2.97 16.13 12.92
N TRP A 369 3.18 14.84 13.19
CA TRP A 369 4.10 14.30 14.18
C TRP A 369 4.90 13.17 13.53
N PRO A 370 6.20 13.01 13.82
CA PRO A 370 6.94 11.85 13.33
C PRO A 370 6.33 10.55 13.84
N ILE A 371 6.21 10.43 15.16
CA ILE A 371 5.70 9.23 15.83
C ILE A 371 4.68 9.66 16.89
N THR A 372 3.54 8.97 16.91
CA THR A 372 2.66 8.88 18.08
C THR A 372 2.84 7.51 18.73
N ALA A 373 2.98 7.43 20.05
CA ALA A 373 3.07 6.17 20.78
C ALA A 373 2.39 6.28 22.16
N GLU A 374 1.93 5.16 22.70
CA GLU A 374 1.57 5.07 24.11
C GLU A 374 2.84 5.00 24.99
N PHE A 375 2.76 5.46 26.25
CA PHE A 375 3.93 5.51 27.14
C PHE A 375 4.54 4.11 27.40
N GLU A 376 3.72 3.06 27.38
CA GLU A 376 4.18 1.67 27.50
C GLU A 376 5.01 1.18 26.31
N ASN A 377 4.99 1.84 25.15
CA ASN A 377 5.70 1.39 23.96
C ASN A 377 6.98 2.22 23.66
N ILE A 378 7.39 3.10 24.57
CA ILE A 378 8.50 4.03 24.38
C ILE A 378 9.86 3.36 24.08
N ASP A 379 10.07 2.13 24.56
CA ASP A 379 11.31 1.38 24.39
C ASP A 379 11.38 0.62 23.06
N TYR A 380 10.28 0.55 22.32
CA TYR A 380 10.23 0.05 20.95
C TYR A 380 10.47 1.14 19.90
N ILE A 381 10.59 2.40 20.31
CA ILE A 381 10.93 3.49 19.41
C ILE A 381 12.43 3.42 19.10
N GLY A 382 12.73 2.94 17.89
CA GLY A 382 14.09 2.78 17.40
C GLY A 382 14.80 4.09 17.07
N THR A 383 16.04 3.95 16.59
CA THR A 383 16.85 5.07 16.09
C THR A 383 16.32 5.57 14.75
N GLY A 384 16.51 6.86 14.48
CA GLY A 384 16.08 7.44 13.21
C GLY A 384 16.39 8.93 13.09
N THR A 385 15.79 9.55 12.08
CA THR A 385 15.71 11.00 11.90
C THR A 385 14.24 11.40 11.95
N TYR A 386 13.85 12.15 12.97
CA TYR A 386 12.47 12.51 13.26
C TYR A 386 12.23 14.03 13.23
N THR A 387 13.17 14.78 12.66
CA THR A 387 13.10 16.24 12.45
C THR A 387 12.42 16.61 11.13
N GLY A 388 11.99 17.88 11.00
CA GLY A 388 11.33 18.41 9.81
C GLY A 388 9.83 18.16 9.75
N ASN A 389 9.19 17.92 10.90
CA ASN A 389 7.76 17.74 11.05
C ASN A 389 7.10 19.04 11.56
N SER A 390 5.76 19.14 11.42
CA SER A 390 5.01 20.28 11.96
C SER A 390 5.20 20.40 13.48
N ASN A 391 5.28 19.25 14.16
CA ASN A 391 5.74 19.14 15.53
C ASN A 391 6.99 18.26 15.56
N ASP A 392 8.16 18.88 15.72
CA ASP A 392 9.45 18.19 15.92
C ASP A 392 9.54 17.64 17.34
N ALA A 393 8.73 16.63 17.62
CA ALA A 393 8.71 15.87 18.87
C ALA A 393 8.00 14.53 18.64
N ILE A 394 8.33 13.52 19.44
CA ILE A 394 7.56 12.25 19.48
C ILE A 394 6.37 12.46 20.40
N ARG A 395 5.14 12.30 19.92
CA ARG A 395 3.92 12.42 20.74
C ARG A 395 3.74 11.17 21.59
N VAL A 396 3.95 11.29 22.89
CA VAL A 396 3.78 10.20 23.86
C VAL A 396 2.47 10.38 24.61
N ARG A 397 1.50 9.54 24.28
CA ARG A 397 0.20 9.48 24.98
C ARG A 397 0.36 8.84 26.35
N SER A 398 -0.70 8.94 27.15
CA SER A 398 -0.62 8.61 28.56
C SER A 398 -0.73 7.10 28.77
N GLY A 399 0.12 6.57 29.64
CA GLY A 399 0.25 5.12 29.75
C GLY A 399 1.08 4.64 30.93
N THR A 400 1.08 3.32 31.12
CA THR A 400 1.78 2.66 32.24
C THR A 400 2.81 1.70 31.69
N LEU A 401 4.09 2.06 31.82
CA LEU A 401 5.19 1.16 31.53
C LEU A 401 5.25 0.09 32.64
N SER A 402 4.88 -1.14 32.28
CA SER A 402 4.85 -2.31 33.17
C SER A 402 5.93 -3.36 32.86
N HIS A 403 6.88 -3.04 31.98
CA HIS A 403 8.10 -3.80 31.73
C HIS A 403 9.30 -2.87 31.68
N SER A 404 10.46 -3.37 32.06
CA SER A 404 11.69 -2.57 31.99
C SER A 404 12.09 -2.33 30.53
N GLY A 405 12.50 -1.10 30.22
CA GLY A 405 12.84 -0.67 28.87
C GLY A 405 13.73 0.57 28.89
N THR A 406 14.20 0.98 27.72
CA THR A 406 15.08 2.14 27.55
C THR A 406 14.44 3.15 26.62
N MET A 407 14.33 4.41 27.08
CA MET A 407 14.03 5.54 26.22
C MET A 407 15.33 6.03 25.58
N LEU A 408 15.49 5.72 24.29
CA LEU A 408 16.65 6.11 23.50
C LEU A 408 16.75 7.63 23.33
N LYS A 409 17.95 8.14 23.10
CA LYS A 409 18.14 9.54 22.71
C LYS A 409 17.67 9.72 21.26
N GLN A 410 16.88 10.75 21.02
CA GLN A 410 16.34 11.08 19.70
C GLN A 410 16.81 12.48 19.25
N ASP A 411 16.71 12.75 17.95
CA ASP A 411 17.00 14.07 17.36
C ASP A 411 15.88 15.10 17.60
N VAL A 412 14.75 14.64 18.13
CA VAL A 412 13.62 15.44 18.64
C VAL A 412 13.26 15.02 20.07
N PRO A 413 12.66 15.89 20.90
CA PRO A 413 12.22 15.53 22.24
C PRO A 413 11.05 14.53 22.23
N TYR A 414 10.93 13.76 23.31
CA TYR A 414 9.69 13.06 23.64
C TYR A 414 8.71 14.06 24.26
N HIS A 415 7.46 14.07 23.81
CA HIS A 415 6.41 14.93 24.35
C HIS A 415 5.35 14.12 25.08
N ILE A 416 5.43 14.07 26.42
CA ILE A 416 4.42 13.41 27.27
C ILE A 416 3.21 14.31 27.37
N VAL A 417 2.07 13.85 26.82
CA VAL A 417 0.87 14.68 26.66
C VAL A 417 0.15 14.94 27.98
N SER A 418 0.03 13.94 28.86
CA SER A 418 -0.67 14.10 30.14
C SER A 418 0.01 13.31 31.26
N TRP A 419 -0.16 12.00 31.39
CA TRP A 419 0.42 11.27 32.52
C TRP A 419 1.27 10.08 32.07
N ALA A 420 2.33 9.81 32.82
CA ALA A 420 3.22 8.68 32.61
C ALA A 420 3.44 7.92 33.93
N TYR A 421 3.19 6.61 33.93
CA TYR A 421 3.47 5.76 35.08
C TYR A 421 4.57 4.75 34.78
N VAL A 422 5.55 4.65 35.68
CA VAL A 422 6.51 3.54 35.71
C VAL A 422 6.12 2.64 36.89
N ASP A 423 5.60 1.45 36.59
CA ASP A 423 4.94 0.58 37.55
C ASP A 423 5.51 -0.83 37.46
N ASN A 424 6.12 -1.34 38.53
CA ASN A 424 6.78 -2.65 38.55
C ASN A 424 7.79 -2.87 37.40
N ALA A 425 8.41 -1.79 36.94
CA ALA A 425 9.30 -1.71 35.79
C ALA A 425 10.45 -0.74 36.06
N VAL A 426 11.53 -0.82 35.28
CA VAL A 426 12.62 0.16 35.31
C VAL A 426 12.69 0.86 33.97
N LEU A 427 12.45 2.17 33.98
CA LEU A 427 12.71 3.03 32.83
C LEU A 427 14.15 3.53 32.88
N THR A 428 14.94 3.16 31.87
CA THR A 428 16.29 3.71 31.66
C THR A 428 16.23 4.81 30.61
N LEU A 429 16.84 5.96 30.87
CA LEU A 429 16.94 7.04 29.91
C LEU A 429 18.37 7.09 29.37
N GLU A 430 18.52 7.05 28.05
CA GLU A 430 19.83 7.28 27.42
C GLU A 430 20.33 8.71 27.71
N ALA A 431 21.64 8.87 27.84
CA ALA A 431 22.24 10.18 28.08
C ALA A 431 21.89 11.15 26.94
N GLY A 432 21.45 12.36 27.29
CA GLY A 432 21.01 13.38 26.32
C GLY A 432 19.53 13.32 25.93
N THR A 433 18.76 12.36 26.44
CA THR A 433 17.30 12.31 26.22
C THR A 433 16.62 13.58 26.76
N VAL A 434 15.68 14.13 25.97
CA VAL A 434 14.87 15.30 26.31
C VAL A 434 13.40 14.89 26.39
N ILE A 435 12.77 15.15 27.53
CA ILE A 435 11.36 14.91 27.79
C ILE A 435 10.67 16.26 28.02
N ASN A 436 9.72 16.57 27.16
CA ASN A 436 8.82 17.71 27.23
C ASN A 436 7.47 17.28 27.79
N PHE A 437 7.07 17.83 28.92
CA PHE A 437 5.75 17.63 29.49
C PHE A 437 4.74 18.63 28.90
N GLY A 438 3.55 18.13 28.57
CA GLY A 438 2.37 18.93 28.24
C GLY A 438 1.87 19.76 29.41
N ALA A 439 0.87 20.59 29.14
CA ALA A 439 0.23 21.38 30.19
C ALA A 439 -0.38 20.45 31.24
N ASP A 440 -0.08 20.70 32.52
CA ASP A 440 -0.53 19.91 33.67
C ASP A 440 -0.10 18.42 33.60
N ALA A 441 0.89 18.09 32.76
CA ALA A 441 1.38 16.73 32.65
C ALA A 441 2.28 16.34 33.84
N TYR A 442 2.39 15.04 34.11
CA TYR A 442 3.21 14.53 35.21
C TYR A 442 3.76 13.12 34.94
N MET A 443 4.79 12.75 35.70
CA MET A 443 5.32 11.39 35.74
C MET A 443 5.32 10.86 37.17
N SER A 444 4.93 9.61 37.36
CA SER A 444 4.96 8.95 38.67
C SER A 444 5.61 7.57 38.60
N VAL A 445 6.61 7.34 39.45
CA VAL A 445 7.25 6.05 39.67
C VAL A 445 6.65 5.39 40.90
N ARG A 446 6.17 4.15 40.77
CA ARG A 446 5.44 3.45 41.84
C ARG A 446 5.61 1.93 41.79
N ASN A 447 5.19 1.24 42.85
CA ASN A 447 5.06 -0.22 42.91
C ASN A 447 6.31 -0.98 42.45
N SER A 448 7.41 -0.80 43.16
CA SER A 448 8.75 -1.31 42.83
C SER A 448 9.35 -0.76 41.53
N GLY A 449 8.72 0.24 40.92
CA GLY A 449 9.23 0.91 39.74
C GLY A 449 10.54 1.67 40.01
N GLY A 450 11.34 1.84 38.97
CA GLY A 450 12.60 2.59 38.99
C GLY A 450 12.74 3.53 37.79
N LEU A 451 13.56 4.57 37.94
CA LEU A 451 13.87 5.55 36.90
C LEU A 451 15.36 5.85 36.92
N LEU A 452 16.08 5.37 35.91
CA LEU A 452 17.53 5.54 35.77
C LEU A 452 17.82 6.62 34.72
N ALA A 453 18.06 7.84 35.20
CA ALA A 453 18.43 8.99 34.39
C ALA A 453 19.89 9.37 34.68
N GLN A 454 20.81 8.89 33.85
CA GLN A 454 22.25 9.10 34.01
C GLN A 454 22.83 9.75 32.75
N GLY A 455 22.92 11.09 32.77
CA GLY A 455 23.56 11.86 31.71
C GLY A 455 25.09 11.78 31.73
N THR A 456 25.73 12.49 30.79
CA THR A 456 27.18 12.71 30.76
C THR A 456 27.51 14.21 30.87
N ASP A 457 28.80 14.56 30.91
CA ASP A 457 29.23 15.97 30.88
C ASP A 457 28.79 16.70 29.60
N SER A 458 28.67 15.99 28.48
CA SER A 458 28.23 16.55 27.19
C SER A 458 26.73 16.39 26.94
N ASP A 459 26.10 15.37 27.54
CA ASP A 459 24.74 14.95 27.22
C ASP A 459 23.95 14.77 28.51
N SER A 460 23.53 15.89 29.10
CA SER A 460 22.62 15.90 30.25
C SER A 460 21.21 15.49 29.82
N ILE A 461 20.50 14.78 30.70
CA ILE A 461 19.09 14.41 30.48
C ILE A 461 18.21 15.58 30.92
N ARG A 462 17.22 15.96 30.11
CA ARG A 462 16.37 17.14 30.35
C ARG A 462 14.92 16.75 30.57
N PHE A 463 14.34 17.17 31.70
CA PHE A 463 12.91 17.12 32.01
C PHE A 463 12.39 18.56 32.01
N THR A 464 11.57 18.93 31.03
CA THR A 464 11.18 20.32 30.78
C THR A 464 9.79 20.40 30.14
N SER A 465 9.37 21.58 29.73
CA SER A 465 8.24 21.83 28.83
C SER A 465 8.70 22.57 27.57
N ALA A 466 7.92 22.48 26.49
CA ALA A 466 8.14 23.28 25.28
C ALA A 466 7.77 24.77 25.49
N VAL A 467 6.96 25.05 26.51
CA VAL A 467 6.60 26.41 26.94
C VAL A 467 7.38 26.73 28.22
N GLU A 468 8.21 27.76 28.18
CA GLU A 468 9.07 28.19 29.30
C GLU A 468 8.28 28.96 30.37
N GLN A 469 7.31 28.29 31.01
CA GLN A 469 6.47 28.85 32.06
C GLN A 469 6.60 28.00 33.32
N LYS A 470 6.88 28.64 34.46
CA LYS A 470 6.91 27.93 35.75
C LYS A 470 5.57 27.24 36.01
N GLY A 471 5.61 25.97 36.39
CA GLY A 471 4.41 25.18 36.66
C GLY A 471 3.61 24.83 35.41
N TYR A 472 4.23 24.83 34.23
CA TYR A 472 3.56 24.38 33.00
C TYR A 472 3.18 22.90 33.11
N TRP A 473 4.03 22.09 33.72
CA TRP A 473 3.77 20.71 34.09
C TRP A 473 3.78 20.55 35.61
N GLU A 474 3.11 19.51 36.12
CA GLU A 474 2.87 19.39 37.55
C GLU A 474 4.12 18.91 38.29
N TYR A 475 4.48 17.64 38.18
CA TYR A 475 5.55 17.06 38.97
C TYR A 475 6.10 15.75 38.41
N LEU A 476 7.30 15.40 38.88
CA LEU A 476 7.85 14.05 38.87
C LEU A 476 7.76 13.52 40.29
N GLU A 477 6.96 12.48 40.49
CA GLU A 477 6.72 11.88 41.80
C GLU A 477 7.34 10.49 41.92
N LEU A 478 7.99 10.22 43.05
CA LEU A 478 8.31 8.86 43.50
C LEU A 478 7.37 8.50 44.64
N LYS A 479 6.47 7.53 44.42
CA LYS A 479 5.59 7.02 45.48
C LYS A 479 6.38 6.19 46.50
N SER A 480 5.80 6.03 47.69
CA SER A 480 6.37 5.21 48.77
C SER A 480 6.58 3.75 48.41
N SER A 481 5.86 3.28 47.39
CA SER A 481 5.99 1.93 46.86
C SER A 481 7.10 1.80 45.81
N ALA A 482 7.73 2.87 45.34
CA ALA A 482 8.82 2.80 44.34
C ALA A 482 10.08 2.12 44.89
N ASN A 483 10.89 1.55 44.00
CA ASN A 483 12.19 0.99 44.38
C ASN A 483 13.27 2.07 44.31
N GLY A 484 13.48 2.75 45.43
CA GLY A 484 14.44 3.87 45.51
C GLY A 484 15.90 3.51 45.20
N SER A 485 16.30 2.23 45.29
CA SER A 485 17.64 1.80 44.87
C SER A 485 17.82 1.82 43.35
N LEU A 486 16.72 1.90 42.60
CA LEU A 486 16.67 1.98 41.14
C LEU A 486 16.16 3.35 40.67
N VAL A 487 16.31 4.38 41.50
CA VAL A 487 16.04 5.76 41.12
C VAL A 487 17.31 6.60 41.22
N VAL A 488 17.83 6.99 40.06
CA VAL A 488 19.07 7.73 39.91
C VAL A 488 18.84 8.90 38.97
N PHE A 489 19.18 10.08 39.43
CA PHE A 489 19.24 11.30 38.64
C PHE A 489 20.66 11.87 38.75
N ASP A 490 21.49 11.53 37.77
CA ASP A 490 22.85 12.03 37.63
C ASP A 490 22.95 12.86 36.35
N ARG A 491 23.45 14.10 36.45
CA ARG A 491 23.57 15.01 35.28
C ARG A 491 22.25 15.24 34.56
N CYS A 492 21.23 15.53 35.36
CA CYS A 492 19.89 15.85 34.90
C CYS A 492 19.60 17.35 35.02
N VAL A 493 18.70 17.86 34.18
CA VAL A 493 18.21 19.22 34.20
C VAL A 493 16.68 19.18 34.31
N PHE A 494 16.13 19.77 35.35
CA PHE A 494 14.69 19.87 35.61
C PHE A 494 14.27 21.33 35.55
N GLU A 495 13.32 21.65 34.66
CA GLU A 495 12.90 23.03 34.40
C GLU A 495 11.37 23.16 34.27
N TYR A 496 10.84 24.30 34.70
CA TYR A 496 9.47 24.78 34.41
C TYR A 496 8.31 23.93 34.97
N GLY A 497 8.58 22.98 35.87
CA GLY A 497 7.55 22.19 36.55
C GLY A 497 7.05 22.82 37.85
N GLY A 498 6.42 22.01 38.70
CA GLY A 498 5.90 22.42 40.01
C GLY A 498 4.50 23.02 39.96
N GLY A 499 3.67 22.62 38.99
CA GLY A 499 2.26 22.99 38.88
C GLY A 499 1.39 22.42 40.02
N TYR A 500 0.23 23.05 40.27
CA TYR A 500 -0.69 22.71 41.37
C TYR A 500 -1.55 21.47 41.07
N GLY A 501 -0.96 20.26 41.09
CA GLY A 501 -1.67 19.01 40.78
C GLY A 501 -2.22 18.21 41.98
N SER A 502 -1.60 18.31 43.15
CA SER A 502 -2.03 17.59 44.36
C SER A 502 -1.77 18.39 45.63
N PRO A 503 -2.68 18.37 46.65
CA PRO A 503 -2.45 19.02 47.94
C PRO A 503 -1.25 18.46 48.72
N ALA A 504 -0.62 17.38 48.26
CA ALA A 504 0.57 16.77 48.86
C ALA A 504 1.90 17.20 48.20
N SER A 505 1.88 17.62 46.92
CA SER A 505 3.07 18.01 46.17
C SER A 505 3.18 19.53 46.05
N GLU A 506 4.13 20.12 46.78
CA GLU A 506 4.50 21.53 46.65
C GLU A 506 5.85 21.66 45.93
N ALA A 507 6.21 20.73 45.04
CA ALA A 507 7.50 20.74 44.34
C ALA A 507 7.42 20.15 42.94
N MET A 508 8.39 20.52 42.10
CA MET A 508 8.59 19.92 40.77
C MET A 508 9.06 18.46 40.88
N ILE A 509 9.92 18.16 41.84
CA ILE A 509 10.34 16.78 42.16
C ILE A 509 9.84 16.44 43.56
N TYR A 510 9.03 15.38 43.66
CA TYR A 510 8.44 14.95 44.92
C TYR A 510 8.82 13.50 45.27
N LEU A 511 9.58 13.33 46.35
CA LEU A 511 10.02 12.02 46.85
C LEU A 511 9.18 11.62 48.08
N TYR A 512 8.14 10.83 47.88
CA TYR A 512 7.24 10.37 48.94
C TYR A 512 7.71 9.02 49.50
N ALA A 513 8.37 9.02 50.66
CA ALA A 513 8.87 7.85 51.39
C ALA A 513 9.76 6.83 50.61
N ALA A 514 10.19 7.13 49.38
CA ALA A 514 11.15 6.33 48.62
C ALA A 514 12.52 7.03 48.53
N GLY A 515 13.60 6.24 48.64
CA GLY A 515 14.96 6.74 48.45
C GLY A 515 15.26 7.11 46.99
N ALA A 516 16.33 7.88 46.78
CA ALA A 516 16.85 8.19 45.44
C ALA A 516 18.32 8.65 45.53
N THR A 517 19.00 8.65 44.39
CA THR A 517 20.28 9.37 44.23
C THR A 517 20.07 10.57 43.32
N LEU A 518 20.34 11.77 43.81
CA LEU A 518 20.35 13.03 43.06
C LEU A 518 21.75 13.62 43.07
N GLN A 519 22.40 13.70 41.91
CA GLN A 519 23.74 14.25 41.83
C GLN A 519 24.03 15.01 40.53
N ASN A 520 24.95 15.98 40.59
CA ASN A 520 25.45 16.73 39.44
C ASN A 520 24.36 17.33 38.55
N SER A 521 23.22 17.72 39.14
CA SER A 521 22.00 18.06 38.41
C SER A 521 21.57 19.50 38.69
N ARG A 522 20.73 20.06 37.81
CA ARG A 522 20.18 21.41 37.94
C ARG A 522 18.66 21.35 38.08
N ILE A 523 18.13 22.05 39.06
CA ILE A 523 16.68 22.18 39.30
C ILE A 523 16.33 23.65 39.30
N SER A 524 15.57 24.10 38.31
CA SER A 524 15.29 25.52 38.14
C SER A 524 13.90 25.86 37.65
N ASN A 525 13.46 27.08 37.93
CA ASN A 525 12.19 27.63 37.44
C ASN A 525 10.95 26.81 37.87
N SER A 526 10.96 26.22 39.07
CA SER A 526 9.76 25.63 39.66
C SER A 526 8.73 26.70 40.03
N ALA A 527 7.43 26.45 39.77
CA ALA A 527 6.34 27.27 40.32
C ALA A 527 6.18 27.10 41.83
N ALA A 528 6.76 26.06 42.42
CA ALA A 528 6.74 25.79 43.85
C ALA A 528 8.18 25.57 44.37
N TRP A 529 8.43 24.56 45.21
CA TRP A 529 9.78 24.15 45.58
C TRP A 529 10.46 23.41 44.42
N GLY A 530 11.79 23.44 44.36
CA GLY A 530 12.53 22.60 43.42
C GLY A 530 12.38 21.11 43.76
N LEU A 531 12.68 20.76 45.01
CA LEU A 531 12.65 19.40 45.55
C LEU A 531 11.88 19.32 46.87
N GLN A 532 10.95 18.37 46.99
CA GLN A 532 10.30 18.00 48.25
C GLN A 532 10.60 16.53 48.57
N TYR A 533 10.95 16.23 49.81
CA TYR A 533 11.22 14.86 50.29
C TYR A 533 10.76 14.66 51.74
N ASP A 534 10.45 13.42 52.13
CA ASP A 534 10.16 13.10 53.54
C ASP A 534 11.45 12.93 54.34
N LYS A 535 11.53 13.45 55.58
CA LYS A 535 12.78 13.45 56.37
C LYS A 535 13.41 12.07 56.60
N ASP A 536 12.60 11.01 56.55
CA ASP A 536 13.02 9.65 56.84
C ASP A 536 13.45 8.86 55.58
N VAL A 537 13.49 9.48 54.38
CA VAL A 537 13.94 8.79 53.16
C VAL A 537 15.45 8.64 53.09
N SER A 538 15.90 7.49 52.56
CA SER A 538 17.32 7.26 52.23
C SER A 538 17.68 8.00 50.94
N LEU A 539 18.12 9.25 51.07
CA LEU A 539 18.35 10.16 49.95
C LEU A 539 19.83 10.58 49.88
N THR A 540 20.47 10.36 48.74
CA THR A 540 21.83 10.86 48.46
C THR A 540 21.71 12.10 47.58
N ILE A 541 22.06 13.29 48.10
CA ILE A 541 22.10 14.54 47.34
C ILE A 541 23.52 15.08 47.32
N SER A 542 24.06 15.38 46.13
CA SER A 542 25.34 16.08 46.01
C SER A 542 25.40 16.93 44.75
N ASN A 543 26.11 18.07 44.79
CA ASN A 543 26.34 18.91 43.61
C ASN A 543 25.05 19.25 42.82
N ILE A 544 24.05 19.79 43.51
CA ILE A 544 22.81 20.27 42.87
C ILE A 544 22.84 21.78 42.74
N GLU A 545 22.62 22.27 41.52
CA GLU A 545 22.43 23.69 41.26
C GLU A 545 20.94 24.03 41.28
N TYR A 546 20.56 25.02 42.09
CA TYR A 546 19.19 25.53 42.14
C TYR A 546 19.12 26.98 41.65
N SER A 547 18.07 27.32 40.90
CA SER A 547 17.81 28.70 40.50
C SER A 547 16.34 28.97 40.20
N GLY A 548 15.82 30.13 40.59
CA GLY A 548 14.49 30.58 40.16
C GLY A 548 13.30 29.75 40.66
N ASN A 549 13.44 28.95 41.72
CA ASN A 549 12.32 28.21 42.34
C ASN A 549 11.50 29.14 43.25
N THR A 550 10.17 29.16 43.10
CA THR A 550 9.32 30.18 43.75
C THR A 550 9.21 30.02 45.26
N SER A 551 9.01 28.79 45.76
CA SER A 551 8.84 28.53 47.20
C SER A 551 10.18 28.28 47.92
N GLY A 552 11.22 27.93 47.15
CA GLY A 552 12.57 27.66 47.63
C GLY A 552 13.20 26.45 46.92
N ASP A 553 14.45 26.15 47.27
CA ASP A 553 15.24 25.14 46.55
C ASP A 553 14.84 23.71 46.93
N SER A 554 14.86 23.39 48.22
CA SER A 554 14.45 22.08 48.73
C SER A 554 13.79 22.15 50.12
N VAL A 555 12.85 21.24 50.37
CA VAL A 555 12.16 21.12 51.67
C VAL A 555 12.02 19.65 52.10
N GLY A 556 12.44 19.36 53.33
CA GLY A 556 12.23 18.08 54.01
C GLY A 556 11.03 18.15 54.95
N LYS A 557 9.96 17.39 54.70
CA LYS A 557 8.75 17.37 55.55
C LYS A 557 8.80 16.27 56.60
#